data_AF-A0A085LQN1-F1
#
_entry.id   AF-A0A085LQN1-F1
#
_cell.length_a   1.000
_cell.length_b   1.000
_cell.length_c   1.000
_cell.angle_alpha   90.00
_cell.angle_beta   90.00
_cell.angle_gamma   90.00
#
_symmetry.space_group_name_H-M   'P 1'
#
loop_
_entity.id
_entity.type
_entity.pdbx_description
1 polymer ?
#
loop_
_entity_poly.entity_id
_entity_poly.type
_entity_poly.pdbx_seq_one_letter_code
_entity_poly.pdbx_strand_id
1 'polypeptide(L)'
;MRGIVPGVIDRAINLCTPEYLQPELNYIRKIFCKNNYPRSFIDRVFQYKLRNRGSAKPNTLHNPCVVIPYVAGLGEKIIRLGRQLGLRVFFKSSPNLRSILRNDKSKIPSNKRTASVYAVERAC
;
A
#
# COMPACT_ATOMS: atom_id res chain seq x y z
N MET A 1 14.96 -4.65 16.41
CA MET A 1 13.93 -3.58 16.54
C MET A 1 14.40 -2.22 15.97
N ARG A 2 14.95 -2.16 14.74
CA ARG A 2 15.40 -0.89 14.13
C ARG A 2 14.36 -0.24 13.18
N GLY A 3 13.26 -0.94 12.89
CA GLY A 3 12.25 -0.52 11.91
C GLY A 3 11.17 0.42 12.44
N ILE A 4 11.03 0.57 13.77
CA ILE A 4 9.95 1.35 14.38
C ILE A 4 10.14 2.85 14.11
N VAL A 5 11.34 3.40 14.39
CA VAL A 5 11.63 4.84 14.18
C VAL A 5 11.43 5.25 12.71
N PRO A 6 11.99 4.54 11.70
CA PRO A 6 11.71 4.83 10.29
C PRO A 6 10.23 4.74 9.92
N GLY A 7 9.51 3.72 10.42
CA GLY A 7 8.11 3.50 10.09
C GLY A 7 7.18 4.58 10.63
N VAL A 8 7.41 5.07 11.85
CA VAL A 8 6.64 6.18 12.42
C VAL A 8 6.88 7.48 11.66
N ILE A 9 8.13 7.76 11.28
CA ILE A 9 8.49 8.94 10.47
C ILE A 9 7.84 8.88 9.09
N ASP A 10 7.87 7.73 8.41
CA ASP A 10 7.22 7.56 7.10
C ASP A 10 5.71 7.79 7.18
N ARG A 11 5.06 7.34 8.27
CA ARG A 11 3.63 7.58 8.48
C ARG A 11 3.32 9.05 8.70
N ALA A 12 4.10 9.76 9.51
CA ALA A 12 3.93 11.20 9.72
C ALA A 12 4.07 11.98 8.41
N ILE A 13 5.07 11.64 7.59
CA ILE A 13 5.27 12.29 6.29
C ILE A 13 4.11 12.07 5.32
N ASN A 14 3.52 10.87 5.31
CA ASN A 14 2.48 10.50 4.35
C ASN A 14 1.05 10.85 4.80
N LEU A 15 0.80 10.96 6.11
CA LEU A 15 -0.55 11.16 6.65
C LEU A 15 -0.80 12.56 7.20
N CYS A 16 0.23 13.28 7.68
CA CYS A 16 0.03 14.62 8.23
C CYS A 16 -0.20 15.65 7.11
N THR A 17 -1.10 16.59 7.39
CA THR A 17 -1.21 17.81 6.60
C THR A 17 0.04 18.67 6.79
N PRO A 18 0.41 19.51 5.81
CA PRO A 18 1.67 20.27 5.85
C PRO A 18 1.75 21.22 7.05
N GLU A 19 0.62 21.70 7.58
CA GLU A 19 0.61 22.60 8.74
C GLU A 19 1.06 21.92 10.04
N TYR A 20 0.71 20.63 10.24
CA TYR A 20 1.01 19.90 11.47
C TYR A 20 2.25 19.00 11.38
N LEU A 21 2.88 18.90 10.20
CA LEU A 21 4.00 17.99 9.97
C LEU A 21 5.23 18.31 10.85
N GLN A 22 5.61 19.59 10.99
CA GLN A 22 6.79 19.96 11.79
C GLN A 22 6.57 19.75 13.31
N PRO A 23 5.42 20.16 13.90
CA PRO A 23 5.08 19.80 15.27
C PRO A 23 5.13 18.29 15.53
N GLU A 24 4.56 17.49 14.62
CA GLU A 24 4.54 16.02 14.74
C GLU A 24 5.95 15.42 14.71
N LEU A 25 6.81 15.85 13.78
CA LEU A 25 8.20 15.39 13.72
C LEU A 25 8.99 15.70 15.00
N ASN A 26 8.76 16.88 15.60
CA ASN A 26 9.36 17.26 16.86
C ASN A 26 8.84 16.41 18.03
N TYR A 27 7.53 16.12 18.03
CA TYR A 27 6.91 15.24 19.03
C TYR A 27 7.46 13.81 18.95
N ILE A 28 7.59 13.25 17.74
CA ILE A 28 8.18 11.94 17.49
C ILE A 28 9.62 11.87 18.01
N ARG A 29 10.44 12.88 17.71
CA ARG A 29 11.82 12.97 18.23
C ARG A 29 11.84 12.96 19.76
N LYS A 30 10.97 13.73 20.40
CA LYS A 30 10.85 13.81 21.86
C LYS A 30 10.45 12.48 22.49
N ILE A 31 9.48 11.76 21.91
CA ILE A 31 9.05 10.43 22.37
C ILE A 31 10.21 9.44 22.30
N PHE A 32 10.91 9.34 21.17
CA PHE A 32 11.98 8.35 21.04
C PHE A 32 13.17 8.64 21.96
N CYS A 33 13.51 9.92 22.16
CA CYS A 33 14.49 10.32 23.17
C CYS A 33 14.06 9.92 24.59
N LYS A 34 12.79 10.09 24.95
CA LYS A 34 12.25 9.66 26.26
C LYS A 34 12.26 8.14 26.44
N ASN A 35 12.11 7.39 25.36
CA ASN A 35 12.18 5.92 25.37
C ASN A 35 13.63 5.38 25.30
N ASN A 36 14.63 6.19 25.64
CA ASN A 36 16.04 5.81 25.68
C ASN A 36 16.61 5.29 24.34
N TYR A 37 16.04 5.71 23.20
CA TYR A 37 16.67 5.45 21.91
C TYR A 37 17.92 6.33 21.75
N PRO A 38 19.02 5.81 21.18
CA PRO A 38 20.24 6.60 20.96
C PRO A 38 19.97 7.80 20.06
N ARG A 39 20.36 9.01 20.50
CA ARG A 39 20.15 10.24 19.72
C ARG A 39 20.80 10.18 18.34
N SER A 40 22.02 9.66 18.26
CA SER A 40 22.74 9.44 17.00
C SER A 40 21.98 8.58 16.00
N PHE A 41 21.24 7.57 16.48
CA PHE A 41 20.38 6.74 15.65
C PHE A 41 19.15 7.52 15.15
N ILE A 42 18.48 8.26 16.05
CA ILE A 42 17.32 9.07 15.70
C ILE A 42 17.72 10.10 14.63
N ASP A 43 18.76 10.89 14.89
CA ASP A 43 19.20 11.95 13.98
C ASP A 43 19.60 11.41 12.61
N ARG A 44 20.29 10.26 12.56
CA ARG A 44 20.62 9.58 11.31
C ARG A 44 19.38 9.18 10.52
N VAL A 45 18.36 8.63 11.18
CA VAL A 45 17.11 8.22 10.51
C VAL A 45 16.35 9.44 10.02
N PHE A 46 16.25 10.50 10.83
CA PHE A 46 15.61 11.75 10.43
C PHE A 46 16.32 12.37 9.21
N GLN A 47 17.64 12.52 9.24
CA GLN A 47 18.41 13.06 8.12
C GLN A 47 18.21 12.24 6.83
N TYR A 48 18.29 10.91 6.94
CA TYR A 48 18.07 10.02 5.80
C TYR A 48 16.66 10.17 5.21
N LYS A 49 15.62 10.23 6.05
CA LYS A 49 14.22 10.30 5.62
C LYS A 49 13.85 11.67 5.04
N LEU A 50 14.30 12.77 5.65
CA LEU A 50 14.05 14.10 5.10
C LEU A 50 14.77 14.30 3.77
N ARG A 51 16.01 13.81 3.62
CA ARG A 51 16.77 13.90 2.36
C ARG A 51 16.13 13.08 1.24
N ASN A 52 15.59 11.89 1.57
CA ASN A 52 15.00 10.98 0.58
C ASN A 52 13.50 11.22 0.36
N ARG A 53 12.91 12.26 0.96
CA ARG A 53 11.48 12.60 0.86
C ARG A 53 11.01 12.82 -0.59
N GLY A 54 11.91 13.21 -1.49
CA GLY A 54 11.63 13.36 -2.93
C GLY A 54 12.23 12.28 -3.83
N SER A 55 13.05 11.37 -3.29
CA SER A 55 13.73 10.31 -4.08
C SER A 55 12.93 9.01 -4.14
N ALA A 56 11.85 8.90 -3.36
CA ALA A 56 10.82 7.91 -3.59
C ALA A 56 10.11 8.26 -4.90
N LYS A 57 10.78 7.98 -6.02
CA LYS A 57 10.22 7.96 -7.35
C LYS A 57 8.80 7.41 -7.26
N PRO A 58 7.74 8.16 -7.62
CA PRO A 58 6.41 7.61 -7.82
C PRO A 58 6.41 6.80 -9.12
N ASN A 59 7.38 5.90 -9.34
CA ASN A 59 7.58 5.23 -10.62
C ASN A 59 6.75 3.94 -10.77
N THR A 60 5.76 3.72 -9.89
CA THR A 60 4.97 2.48 -9.95
C THR A 60 3.47 2.68 -9.76
N LEU A 61 3.02 3.87 -9.36
CA LEU A 61 1.60 4.16 -9.09
C LEU A 61 0.82 4.64 -10.32
N HIS A 62 1.49 5.10 -11.38
CA HIS A 62 0.79 5.71 -12.52
C HIS A 62 0.45 4.72 -13.65
N ASN A 63 1.08 3.55 -13.67
CA ASN A 63 0.84 2.58 -14.73
C ASN A 63 -0.41 1.76 -14.39
N PRO A 64 -1.45 1.75 -15.25
CA PRO A 64 -2.65 0.96 -15.01
C PRO A 64 -2.27 -0.51 -14.84
N CYS A 65 -2.86 -1.13 -13.81
CA CYS A 65 -2.59 -2.51 -13.45
C CYS A 65 -3.73 -3.41 -13.93
N VAL A 66 -3.40 -4.48 -14.66
CA VAL A 66 -4.37 -5.44 -15.20
C VAL A 66 -4.03 -6.84 -14.66
N VAL A 67 -5.02 -7.51 -14.08
CA VAL A 67 -4.88 -8.87 -13.57
C VAL A 67 -5.70 -9.82 -14.46
N ILE A 68 -5.04 -10.81 -15.06
CA ILE A 68 -5.67 -11.79 -15.94
C ILE A 68 -5.29 -13.23 -15.55
N PRO A 69 -6.09 -14.24 -15.90
CA PRO A 69 -5.68 -15.63 -15.74
C PRO A 69 -4.48 -15.95 -16.65
N TYR A 70 -3.54 -16.76 -16.15
CA TYR A 70 -2.42 -17.24 -16.98
C TYR A 70 -2.91 -18.29 -17.99
N VAL A 71 -2.57 -18.07 -19.26
CA VAL A 71 -2.77 -19.02 -20.36
C VAL A 71 -1.45 -19.17 -21.10
N ALA A 72 -0.91 -20.39 -21.14
CA ALA A 72 0.38 -20.66 -21.76
C ALA A 72 0.41 -20.22 -23.23
N GLY A 73 1.44 -19.47 -23.63
CA GLY A 73 1.64 -18.98 -24.99
C GLY A 73 0.90 -17.67 -25.32
N LEU A 74 -0.19 -17.37 -24.61
CA LEU A 74 -0.93 -16.11 -24.73
C LEU A 74 -0.49 -15.09 -23.67
N GLY A 75 -0.29 -15.54 -22.43
CA GLY A 75 0.09 -14.68 -21.31
C GLY A 75 1.39 -13.91 -21.58
N GLU A 76 2.40 -14.58 -22.13
CA GLU A 76 3.70 -13.97 -22.45
C GLU A 76 3.55 -12.84 -23.48
N LYS A 77 2.70 -13.06 -24.49
CA LYS A 77 2.38 -12.04 -25.50
C LYS A 77 1.66 -10.85 -24.86
N ILE A 78 0.71 -11.11 -23.97
CA ILE A 78 -0.04 -10.05 -23.26
C ILE A 78 0.87 -9.24 -22.34
N ILE A 79 1.80 -9.85 -21.59
CA ILE A 79 2.79 -9.10 -20.80
C ILE A 79 3.64 -8.22 -21.70
N ARG A 80 4.12 -8.76 -22.83
CA ARG A 80 4.98 -8.02 -23.75
C ARG A 80 4.26 -6.80 -24.32
N LEU A 81 3.02 -6.96 -24.77
CA LEU A 81 2.17 -5.86 -25.23
C LEU A 81 1.86 -4.88 -24.10
N GLY A 82 1.52 -5.39 -22.92
CA GLY A 82 1.26 -4.58 -21.74
C GLY A 82 2.43 -3.66 -21.41
N ARG A 83 3.66 -4.19 -21.40
CA ARG A 83 4.88 -3.38 -21.18
C ARG A 83 5.07 -2.30 -22.22
N GLN A 84 4.81 -2.59 -23.50
CA GLN A 84 4.88 -1.60 -24.59
C GLN A 84 3.86 -0.48 -24.41
N LEU A 85 2.66 -0.80 -23.92
CA LEU A 85 1.57 0.13 -23.65
C LEU A 85 1.69 0.82 -22.28
N GLY A 86 2.74 0.55 -21.50
CA GLY A 86 2.89 1.09 -20.15
C GLY A 86 1.93 0.48 -19.12
N LEU A 87 1.36 -0.69 -19.39
CA LEU A 87 0.50 -1.43 -18.45
C LEU A 87 1.32 -2.41 -17.60
N ARG A 88 0.92 -2.58 -16.35
CA ARG A 88 1.45 -3.63 -15.46
C ARG A 88 0.51 -4.82 -15.50
N VAL A 89 0.92 -5.90 -16.17
CA VAL A 89 0.14 -7.14 -16.26
C VAL A 89 0.59 -8.11 -15.17
N PHE A 90 -0.36 -8.62 -14.39
CA PHE A 90 -0.16 -9.68 -13.40
C PHE A 90 -1.03 -10.89 -13.74
N PHE A 91 -0.52 -12.07 -13.40
CA PHE A 91 -1.28 -13.31 -13.56
C PHE A 91 -1.94 -13.74 -12.27
N LYS A 92 -3.19 -14.14 -12.38
CA LYS A 92 -3.88 -14.94 -11.38
C LYS A 92 -3.81 -16.41 -11.79
N SER A 93 -3.60 -17.29 -10.81
CA SER A 93 -3.76 -18.72 -11.02
C SER A 93 -5.20 -19.02 -11.48
N SER A 94 -5.35 -20.04 -12.34
CA SER A 94 -6.67 -20.55 -12.72
C SER A 94 -7.47 -20.94 -11.46
N PRO A 95 -8.80 -20.84 -11.49
CA PRO A 95 -9.64 -21.34 -10.40
C PRO A 95 -9.29 -22.81 -10.14
N ASN A 96 -8.99 -23.12 -8.89
CA ASN A 96 -8.67 -24.51 -8.51
C ASN A 96 -9.95 -25.37 -8.54
N LEU A 97 -9.78 -26.68 -8.68
CA LEU A 97 -10.90 -27.63 -8.74
C LEU A 97 -11.84 -27.48 -7.54
N ARG A 98 -11.28 -27.19 -6.36
CA ARG A 98 -12.05 -26.90 -5.14
C ARG A 98 -13.00 -25.72 -5.33
N SER A 99 -12.56 -24.62 -5.92
CA SER A 99 -13.36 -23.42 -6.16
C SER A 99 -14.44 -23.61 -7.22
N ILE A 100 -14.22 -24.54 -8.16
CA ILE A 100 -15.18 -24.90 -9.20
C ILE A 100 -16.25 -25.86 -8.65
N LEU A 101 -15.82 -26.89 -7.92
CA LEU A 101 -16.69 -27.97 -7.45
C LEU A 101 -17.37 -27.69 -6.11
N ARG A 102 -16.70 -26.99 -5.18
CA ARG A 102 -17.30 -26.66 -3.88
C ARG A 102 -18.05 -25.35 -3.96
N ASN A 103 -19.37 -25.48 -4.10
CA ASN A 103 -20.35 -24.43 -3.83
C ASN A 103 -21.14 -24.75 -2.54
N ASP A 104 -20.49 -25.47 -1.61
CA ASP A 104 -21.07 -26.02 -0.38
C ASP A 104 -21.31 -24.95 0.70
N LYS A 105 -20.64 -23.80 0.61
CA LYS A 105 -20.96 -22.65 1.45
C LYS A 105 -22.20 -21.96 0.90
N SER A 106 -23.24 -21.87 1.73
CA SER A 106 -24.41 -21.04 1.44
C SER A 106 -23.95 -19.61 1.16
N LYS A 107 -24.32 -19.09 -0.02
CA LYS A 107 -24.03 -17.71 -0.36
C LYS A 107 -24.83 -16.83 0.57
N ILE A 108 -24.14 -16.02 1.39
CA ILE A 108 -24.81 -15.05 2.25
C ILE A 108 -25.51 -14.04 1.34
N PRO A 109 -26.85 -13.87 1.45
CA PRO A 109 -27.58 -12.90 0.66
C PRO A 109 -27.00 -11.51 0.91
N SER A 110 -27.03 -10.65 -0.11
CA SER A 110 -26.43 -9.30 -0.08
C SER A 110 -26.80 -8.51 1.17
N ASN A 111 -28.05 -8.62 1.61
CA ASN A 111 -28.60 -7.92 2.77
C ASN A 111 -28.05 -8.39 4.14
N LYS A 112 -27.39 -9.55 4.21
CA LYS A 112 -26.82 -10.11 5.46
C LYS A 112 -25.29 -10.03 5.51
N ARG A 113 -24.65 -9.35 4.55
CA ARG A 113 -23.19 -9.22 4.49
C ARG A 113 -22.70 -8.10 5.43
N THR A 114 -22.15 -8.47 6.57
CA THR A 114 -21.43 -7.55 7.47
C THR A 114 -20.15 -7.03 6.78
N ALA A 115 -19.76 -5.78 7.04
CA ALA A 115 -18.59 -5.08 6.46
C ALA A 115 -18.66 -4.79 4.95
N SER A 116 -19.86 -4.52 4.43
CA SER A 116 -20.04 -4.01 3.06
C SER A 116 -19.75 -2.50 3.01
N VAL A 117 -19.13 -2.03 1.92
CA VAL A 117 -18.96 -0.58 1.67
C VAL A 117 -20.28 -0.04 1.13
N TYR A 118 -20.94 0.85 1.87
CA TYR A 118 -22.17 1.52 1.46
C TYR A 118 -21.87 2.97 1.04
N ALA A 119 -22.47 3.42 -0.06
CA ALA A 119 -22.46 4.82 -0.44
C ALA A 119 -23.50 5.55 0.41
N VAL A 120 -23.07 6.59 1.13
CA VAL A 120 -23.98 7.50 1.83
C VAL A 120 -24.10 8.75 0.97
N GLU A 121 -25.25 8.91 0.33
CA GLU A 121 -25.59 10.16 -0.33
C GLU A 121 -25.88 11.21 0.74
N ARG A 122 -25.24 12.37 0.65
CA ARG A 122 -25.60 13.51 1.49
C ARG A 122 -26.91 14.10 0.97
N ALA A 123 -27.95 14.08 1.79
CA ALA A 123 -29.06 15.00 1.62
C ALA A 123 -28.57 16.41 1.95
N CYS A 124 -28.81 17.35 1.03
CA CYS A 124 -28.60 18.78 1.26
C CYS A 124 -29.54 19.33 2.33
#